data_AF-A0A9X0C908-F1
#
_entry.id   AF-A0A9X0C908-F1
#
_cell.length_a   1.000
_cell.length_b   1.000
_cell.length_c   1.000
_cell.angle_alpha   90.00
_cell.angle_beta   90.00
_cell.angle_gamma   90.00
#
_symmetry.space_group_name_H-M   'P 1'
#
loop_
_entity.id
_entity.type
_entity.pdbx_description
1 polymer ?
#
loop_
_entity_poly.entity_id
_entity_poly.type
_entity_poly.pdbx_seq_one_letter_code
_entity_poly.pdbx_strand_id
1 'polypeptide(L)'
;MEMLDEEHQPLPQPSGDTNIYNLGSINNHNVVIAGLPKTGNCSAATVVTQMRMTFPRLKYGLLVGIGGGVPVKTDTGIVRLGHVVVSEPIGIHSGAVQYDHGKLRTGHFERKGSLLPPPTALLNAAREVAVKRQRVDHDPIWENVQRIQTDRGSLNRFKFPGLESDYLYKPSYQHRETGISCEEGGCDPHQRIPRPMDDRGEKFVMVHRGTVASGELVIKDAQLRDNLAKEHGVLCFEMEAAGALADFPCMVIRGISDYCDSHKNDAWHGYAAAVAAAYARQLFFHMSVGETIRPNLSSNSNTKVDPHVIEEFHKAVKNHKITLVKLWLERVDVNIRDPRTGRTALSFAAENNDIDIAKILLDHEALVNVRQYSRPGDNWGGGPGWTSGRTELSWAADCGHCEMAELLLKHGAHPNSPNSVGRTPLHYACMGNNRRLAKILVENGADGWAPIDEILSHGHVDLLKMFLDYEPLLNSNTGHHGHGRAPLHCAVIKKSSILMSLLLDKRANPDIGMTENITPLHIAAAADWIEGIKILVASGASVDAKDSLLLETPLHKAARNCSFQAYHILVRYGANPQEQNIDGQDCDSILDCAQENPNDWHVSLDKVYFLT
;
A
#
# COMPACT_ATOMS: atom_id res chain seq x y z
N MET A 1 -6.07 28.74 14.03
CA MET A 1 -7.43 28.91 13.50
C MET A 1 -7.50 30.00 12.43
N GLU A 2 -6.56 30.95 12.38
CA GLU A 2 -6.42 31.99 11.32
C GLU A 2 -6.61 31.52 9.85
N MET A 3 -6.45 30.23 9.56
CA MET A 3 -6.67 29.65 8.22
C MET A 3 -8.13 29.31 7.91
N LEU A 4 -9.05 29.40 8.87
CA LEU A 4 -10.49 29.25 8.65
C LEU A 4 -11.07 30.56 8.12
N ASP A 5 -12.04 30.47 7.20
CA ASP A 5 -12.87 31.61 6.80
C ASP A 5 -13.91 31.92 7.87
N GLU A 6 -14.54 30.86 8.40
CA GLU A 6 -15.52 30.94 9.47
C GLU A 6 -15.25 29.84 10.51
N GLU A 7 -15.41 30.16 11.79
CA GLU A 7 -15.40 29.19 12.89
C GLU A 7 -16.83 28.77 13.21
N HIS A 8 -17.05 27.46 13.36
CA HIS A 8 -18.35 26.88 13.68
C HIS A 8 -18.40 26.49 15.16
N GLN A 9 -19.62 26.48 15.73
CA GLN A 9 -19.83 26.02 17.10
C GLN A 9 -19.50 24.53 17.25
N PRO A 10 -18.98 24.10 18.41
CA PRO A 10 -18.73 22.69 18.69
C PRO A 10 -20.00 21.84 18.54
N LEU A 11 -19.86 20.66 17.96
CA LEU A 11 -20.94 19.68 17.86
C LEU A 11 -20.90 18.70 19.05
N PRO A 12 -22.04 18.09 19.44
CA PRO A 12 -22.05 17.02 20.44
C PRO A 12 -21.16 15.85 20.02
N GLN A 13 -20.35 15.34 20.96
CA GLN A 13 -19.38 14.27 20.70
C GLN A 13 -19.73 13.00 21.49
N PRO A 14 -19.45 11.80 20.96
CA PRO A 14 -19.61 10.55 21.70
C PRO A 14 -18.74 10.52 22.95
N SER A 15 -19.19 9.87 24.04
CA SER A 15 -18.44 9.78 25.30
C SER A 15 -17.11 9.01 25.19
N GLY A 16 -16.93 8.21 24.14
CA GLY A 16 -15.68 7.49 23.84
C GLY A 16 -14.70 8.27 22.95
N ASP A 17 -15.08 9.45 22.47
CA ASP A 17 -14.19 10.35 21.73
C ASP A 17 -13.56 11.35 22.71
N THR A 18 -12.23 11.32 22.76
CA THR A 18 -11.41 12.17 23.64
C THR A 18 -10.75 13.34 22.90
N ASN A 19 -10.96 13.45 21.59
CA ASN A 19 -10.40 14.52 20.80
C ASN A 19 -11.07 15.86 21.10
N ILE A 20 -10.32 16.94 20.89
CA ILE A 20 -10.86 18.31 20.90
C ILE A 20 -10.87 18.79 19.46
N TYR A 21 -12.07 19.06 18.94
CA TYR A 21 -12.26 19.55 17.57
C TYR A 21 -12.47 21.05 17.53
N ASN A 22 -11.80 21.69 16.58
CA ASN A 22 -12.17 23.01 16.08
C ASN A 22 -12.86 22.83 14.74
N LEU A 23 -14.04 23.42 14.59
CA LEU A 23 -14.89 23.28 13.42
C LEU A 23 -14.92 24.61 12.66
N GLY A 24 -15.00 24.55 11.35
CA GLY A 24 -15.11 25.76 10.54
C GLY A 24 -15.28 25.48 9.06
N SER A 25 -15.04 26.51 8.25
CA SER A 25 -15.07 26.40 6.79
C SER A 25 -13.86 27.06 6.13
N ILE A 26 -13.47 26.53 4.96
CA ILE A 26 -12.47 27.12 4.05
C ILE A 26 -13.01 26.98 2.63
N ASN A 27 -13.21 28.10 1.93
CA ASN A 27 -13.67 28.11 0.54
C ASN A 27 -14.89 27.19 0.29
N ASN A 28 -15.95 27.32 1.11
CA ASN A 28 -17.16 26.50 1.08
C ASN A 28 -16.99 25.01 1.44
N HIS A 29 -15.82 24.58 1.90
CA HIS A 29 -15.62 23.25 2.47
C HIS A 29 -15.73 23.29 3.99
N ASN A 30 -16.50 22.38 4.58
CA ASN A 30 -16.48 22.18 6.04
C ASN A 30 -15.18 21.49 6.46
N VAL A 31 -14.52 22.03 7.48
CA VAL A 31 -13.24 21.56 7.99
C VAL A 31 -13.37 21.18 9.46
N VAL A 32 -12.83 20.01 9.80
CA VAL A 32 -12.67 19.53 11.18
C VAL A 32 -11.18 19.49 11.47
N ILE A 33 -10.75 20.14 12.55
CA ILE A 33 -9.34 20.19 12.96
C ILE A 33 -9.21 19.58 14.36
N ALA A 34 -8.37 18.57 14.50
CA ALA A 34 -7.93 18.06 15.80
C ALA A 34 -6.42 18.17 15.93
N GLY A 35 -5.95 18.51 17.13
CA GLY A 35 -4.54 18.43 17.49
C GLY A 35 -4.18 17.03 18.02
N LEU A 36 -2.91 16.65 17.90
CA LEU A 36 -2.42 15.42 18.51
C LEU A 36 -1.99 15.69 19.96
N PRO A 37 -2.43 14.88 20.95
CA PRO A 37 -2.01 15.05 22.34
C PRO A 37 -0.51 14.76 22.54
N LYS A 38 0.06 13.89 21.72
CA LYS A 38 1.49 13.57 21.65
C LYS A 38 1.90 13.34 20.20
N THR A 39 3.16 13.58 19.88
CA THR A 39 3.76 13.19 18.59
C THR A 39 3.86 11.67 18.47
N GLY A 40 3.89 11.16 17.23
CA GLY A 40 4.04 9.74 16.95
C GLY A 40 2.81 9.04 16.37
N ASN A 41 3.08 7.90 15.73
CA ASN A 41 2.11 7.11 14.96
C ASN A 41 0.87 6.67 15.74
N CYS A 42 1.03 6.12 16.95
CA CYS A 42 -0.11 5.64 17.75
C CYS A 42 -1.09 6.78 18.09
N SER A 43 -0.57 7.95 18.46
CA SER A 43 -1.39 9.12 18.76
C SER A 43 -2.15 9.60 17.52
N ALA A 44 -1.44 9.70 16.38
CA ALA A 44 -2.06 10.06 15.11
C ALA A 44 -3.18 9.09 14.70
N ALA A 45 -2.93 7.77 14.80
CA ALA A 45 -3.90 6.74 14.49
C ALA A 45 -5.15 6.82 15.40
N THR A 46 -4.97 7.03 16.72
CA THR A 46 -6.09 7.19 17.66
C THR A 46 -6.94 8.41 17.35
N VAL A 47 -6.32 9.57 17.14
CA VAL A 47 -7.03 10.82 16.83
C VAL A 47 -7.84 10.66 15.54
N VAL A 48 -7.22 10.14 14.48
CA VAL A 48 -7.88 9.91 13.19
C VAL A 48 -9.04 8.91 13.31
N THR A 49 -8.85 7.83 14.06
CA THR A 49 -9.88 6.81 14.27
C THR A 49 -11.12 7.39 14.95
N GLN A 50 -10.93 8.12 16.06
CA GLN A 50 -12.03 8.76 16.79
C GLN A 50 -12.70 9.86 15.94
N MET A 51 -11.90 10.66 15.22
CA MET A 51 -12.41 11.70 14.31
C MET A 51 -13.32 11.12 13.23
N ARG A 52 -12.97 9.98 12.63
CA ARG A 52 -13.81 9.32 11.63
C ARG A 52 -15.09 8.73 12.22
N MET A 53 -15.07 8.29 13.47
CA MET A 53 -16.27 7.82 14.17
C MET A 53 -17.24 8.97 14.44
N THR A 54 -16.71 10.13 14.85
CA THR A 54 -17.52 11.32 15.17
C THR A 54 -18.01 12.04 13.91
N PHE A 55 -17.20 12.08 12.86
CA PHE A 55 -17.53 12.71 11.58
C PHE A 55 -17.52 11.71 10.43
N PRO A 56 -18.59 10.92 10.25
CA PRO A 56 -18.63 9.84 9.27
C PRO A 56 -18.59 10.32 7.80
N ARG A 57 -18.81 11.62 7.56
CA ARG A 57 -18.76 12.25 6.23
C ARG A 57 -17.40 12.87 5.88
N LEU A 58 -16.34 12.62 6.66
CA LEU A 58 -14.99 13.07 6.31
C LEU A 58 -14.50 12.38 5.04
N LYS A 59 -14.26 13.18 3.98
CA LYS A 59 -13.83 12.68 2.67
C LYS A 59 -12.30 12.58 2.53
N TYR A 60 -11.55 13.55 3.03
CA TYR A 60 -10.10 13.64 2.84
C TYR A 60 -9.40 14.08 4.14
N GLY A 61 -8.18 13.60 4.35
CA GLY A 61 -7.30 14.07 5.43
C GLY A 61 -6.20 15.00 4.93
N LEU A 62 -5.91 16.06 5.68
CA LEU A 62 -4.67 16.82 5.54
C LEU A 62 -3.90 16.66 6.85
N LEU A 63 -2.74 16.02 6.79
CA LEU A 63 -1.86 15.91 7.94
C LEU A 63 -0.85 17.04 7.87
N VAL A 64 -1.14 18.14 8.57
CA VAL A 64 -0.36 19.39 8.53
C VAL A 64 0.50 19.52 9.78
N GLY A 65 1.77 19.87 9.61
CA GLY A 65 2.70 20.01 10.72
C GLY A 65 4.07 20.49 10.28
N ILE A 66 5.06 20.27 11.13
CA ILE A 66 6.47 20.55 10.86
C ILE A 66 7.24 19.25 10.69
N GLY A 67 8.33 19.30 9.94
CA GLY A 67 9.24 18.17 9.77
C GLY A 67 10.67 18.66 9.55
N GLY A 68 11.62 17.76 9.68
CA GLY A 68 13.02 18.06 9.41
C GLY A 68 13.34 17.82 7.94
N GLY A 69 13.97 18.80 7.30
CA GLY A 69 14.24 18.82 5.87
C GLY A 69 15.51 18.07 5.51
N VAL A 70 15.51 17.47 4.32
CA VAL A 70 16.72 16.92 3.71
C VAL A 70 17.23 17.94 2.70
N PRO A 71 18.48 18.44 2.80
CA PRO A 71 19.01 19.49 1.92
C PRO A 71 19.38 18.96 0.52
N VAL A 72 18.47 18.23 -0.14
CA VAL A 72 18.60 17.71 -1.50
C VAL A 72 18.07 18.71 -2.54
N LYS A 73 18.58 18.61 -3.77
CA LYS A 73 18.10 19.40 -4.91
C LYS A 73 16.88 18.73 -5.52
N THR A 74 15.82 19.51 -5.68
CA THR A 74 14.58 19.16 -6.39
C THR A 74 14.42 20.05 -7.61
N ASP A 75 13.37 19.83 -8.41
CA ASP A 75 13.03 20.67 -9.56
C ASP A 75 12.72 22.13 -9.19
N THR A 76 12.27 22.38 -7.95
CA THR A 76 11.98 23.74 -7.46
C THR A 76 13.16 24.39 -6.74
N GLY A 77 14.25 23.64 -6.53
CA GLY A 77 15.46 24.11 -5.84
C GLY A 77 15.90 23.19 -4.71
N ILE A 78 16.90 23.64 -3.94
CA ILE A 78 17.36 22.92 -2.73
C ILE A 78 16.39 23.19 -1.58
N VAL A 79 15.99 22.14 -0.86
CA VAL A 79 15.12 22.26 0.32
C VAL A 79 15.79 23.12 1.40
N ARG A 80 15.05 24.07 1.97
CA ARG A 80 15.53 24.97 3.03
C ARG A 80 14.55 25.08 4.21
N LEU A 81 15.01 25.66 5.32
CA LEU A 81 14.13 26.03 6.42
C LEU A 81 13.06 27.02 5.96
N GLY A 82 11.84 26.84 6.45
CA GLY A 82 10.67 27.63 6.04
C GLY A 82 10.08 27.26 4.68
N HIS A 83 10.65 26.30 3.97
CA HIS A 83 10.00 25.70 2.79
C HIS A 83 8.89 24.73 3.24
N VAL A 84 8.03 24.34 2.30
CA VAL A 84 6.99 23.33 2.51
C VAL A 84 7.29 22.09 1.67
N VAL A 85 7.23 20.92 2.28
CA VAL A 85 7.25 19.62 1.61
C VAL A 85 5.85 19.02 1.63
N VAL A 86 5.39 18.52 0.49
CA VAL A 86 4.05 17.96 0.29
C VAL A 86 4.20 16.55 -0.29
N SER A 87 3.52 15.58 0.30
CA SER A 87 3.61 14.19 -0.17
C SER A 87 3.09 14.02 -1.59
N GLU A 88 3.87 13.35 -2.43
CA GLU A 88 3.51 12.98 -3.80
C GLU A 88 4.03 11.57 -4.12
N PRO A 89 3.21 10.69 -4.72
CA PRO A 89 3.69 9.40 -5.21
C PRO A 89 4.81 9.55 -6.24
N ILE A 90 5.98 8.98 -5.95
CA ILE A 90 7.16 8.99 -6.85
C ILE A 90 7.77 7.58 -6.88
N GLY A 91 7.92 7.02 -8.07
CA GLY A 91 8.49 5.69 -8.28
C GLY A 91 7.72 4.61 -7.52
N ILE A 92 8.40 3.91 -6.61
CA ILE A 92 7.82 2.84 -5.77
C ILE A 92 7.15 3.35 -4.48
N HIS A 93 7.20 4.66 -4.21
CA HIS A 93 6.67 5.24 -2.97
C HIS A 93 5.32 5.91 -3.23
N SER A 94 4.35 5.66 -2.34
CA SER A 94 3.01 6.24 -2.39
C SER A 94 2.96 7.71 -1.96
N GLY A 95 4.10 8.33 -1.68
CA GLY A 95 4.25 9.72 -1.21
C GLY A 95 4.65 9.83 0.25
N ALA A 96 4.47 8.76 1.03
CA ALA A 96 5.12 8.61 2.33
C ALA A 96 5.75 7.22 2.46
N VAL A 97 6.82 7.11 3.24
CA VAL A 97 7.52 5.86 3.50
C VAL A 97 7.74 5.69 5.00
N GLN A 98 7.34 4.55 5.55
CA GLN A 98 7.71 4.18 6.91
C GLN A 98 9.11 3.57 6.92
N TYR A 99 10.13 4.36 7.28
CA TYR A 99 11.53 3.99 7.06
C TYR A 99 12.08 3.02 8.12
N ASP A 100 11.45 2.95 9.29
CA ASP A 100 11.88 2.15 10.44
C ASP A 100 10.99 0.92 10.70
N HIS A 101 10.07 0.58 9.78
CA HIS A 101 9.22 -0.60 9.88
C HIS A 101 9.64 -1.74 8.94
N GLY A 102 10.11 -2.84 9.51
CA GLY A 102 10.72 -3.93 8.74
C GLY A 102 11.25 -5.07 9.59
N LYS A 103 11.93 -6.02 8.94
CA LYS A 103 12.60 -7.15 9.59
C LYS A 103 14.10 -7.00 9.47
N LEU A 104 14.82 -7.15 10.57
CA LEU A 104 16.27 -7.27 10.55
C LEU A 104 16.64 -8.71 10.18
N ARG A 105 17.38 -8.91 9.08
CA ARG A 105 17.92 -10.21 8.64
C ARG A 105 19.42 -10.08 8.44
N THR A 106 20.23 -10.91 9.12
CA THR A 106 21.69 -11.01 8.89
C THR A 106 22.38 -9.65 8.65
N GLY A 107 22.14 -8.68 9.55
CA GLY A 107 22.73 -7.34 9.50
C GLY A 107 22.08 -6.34 8.53
N HIS A 108 21.04 -6.73 7.79
CA HIS A 108 20.33 -5.90 6.81
C HIS A 108 18.87 -5.70 7.22
N PHE A 109 18.39 -4.46 7.14
CA PHE A 109 17.01 -4.12 7.44
C PHE A 109 16.15 -4.23 6.17
N GLU A 110 15.16 -5.12 6.18
CA GLU A 110 14.20 -5.33 5.10
C GLU A 110 12.87 -4.65 5.45
N ARG A 111 12.55 -3.52 4.82
CA ARG A 111 11.30 -2.78 5.06
C ARG A 111 10.07 -3.62 4.70
N LYS A 112 9.00 -3.49 5.49
CA LYS A 112 7.70 -4.10 5.20
C LYS A 112 6.57 -3.08 5.17
N GLY A 113 5.52 -3.41 4.43
CA GLY A 113 4.32 -2.59 4.33
C GLY A 113 4.40 -1.49 3.29
N SER A 114 3.23 -0.90 3.01
CA SER A 114 3.04 0.23 2.11
C SER A 114 2.01 1.16 2.73
N LEU A 115 2.30 2.46 2.75
CA LEU A 115 1.34 3.48 3.19
C LEU A 115 0.39 3.84 2.05
N LEU A 116 -0.83 4.27 2.38
CA LEU A 116 -1.80 4.72 1.37
C LEU A 116 -1.30 6.00 0.68
N PRO A 117 -1.51 6.14 -0.65
CA PRO A 117 -1.19 7.40 -1.32
C PRO A 117 -2.19 8.51 -0.97
N PRO A 118 -1.82 9.79 -1.13
CA PRO A 118 -2.75 10.89 -1.02
C PRO A 118 -3.94 10.72 -1.99
N PRO A 119 -5.17 11.07 -1.58
CA PRO A 119 -6.34 11.07 -2.45
C PRO A 119 -6.12 11.83 -3.76
N THR A 120 -6.63 11.29 -4.88
CA THR A 120 -6.52 11.92 -6.21
C THR A 120 -7.04 13.36 -6.25
N ALA A 121 -8.11 13.66 -5.51
CA ALA A 121 -8.65 15.02 -5.41
C ALA A 121 -7.61 16.01 -4.85
N LEU A 122 -6.86 15.60 -3.83
CA LEU A 122 -5.80 16.42 -3.24
C LEU A 122 -4.57 16.49 -4.14
N LEU A 123 -4.21 15.40 -4.82
CA LEU A 123 -3.12 15.39 -5.81
C LEU A 123 -3.40 16.36 -6.97
N ASN A 124 -4.62 16.34 -7.50
CA ASN A 124 -5.05 17.25 -8.55
C ASN A 124 -5.05 18.71 -8.08
N ALA A 125 -5.55 18.98 -6.86
CA ALA A 125 -5.51 20.31 -6.27
C ALA A 125 -4.06 20.80 -6.08
N ALA A 126 -3.17 19.96 -5.56
CA ALA A 126 -1.75 20.30 -5.39
C ALA A 126 -1.04 20.57 -6.72
N ARG A 127 -1.33 19.78 -7.76
CA ARG A 127 -0.83 20.00 -9.12
C ARG A 127 -1.31 21.34 -9.67
N GLU A 128 -2.58 21.66 -9.46
CA GLU A 128 -3.14 22.91 -9.96
C GLU A 128 -2.61 24.14 -9.22
N VAL A 129 -2.39 24.04 -7.90
CA VAL A 129 -1.64 25.04 -7.13
C VAL A 129 -0.26 25.27 -7.75
N ALA A 130 0.49 24.21 -8.05
CA ALA A 130 1.82 24.34 -8.64
C ALA A 130 1.80 25.01 -10.02
N VAL A 131 0.83 24.67 -10.88
CA VAL A 131 0.72 25.24 -12.24
C VAL A 131 0.28 26.71 -12.20
N LYS A 132 -0.74 27.05 -11.42
CA LYS A 132 -1.24 28.43 -11.35
C LYS A 132 -0.22 29.39 -10.73
N ARG A 133 0.56 28.92 -9.75
CA ARG A 133 1.61 29.73 -9.10
C ARG A 133 2.73 30.16 -10.04
N GLN A 134 2.94 29.48 -11.18
CA GLN A 134 3.91 29.91 -12.19
C GLN A 134 3.44 31.13 -13.02
N ARG A 135 2.16 31.51 -12.91
CA ARG A 135 1.52 32.53 -13.77
C ARG A 135 1.11 33.80 -13.02
N VAL A 136 1.47 33.90 -11.74
CA VAL A 136 1.07 35.01 -10.87
C VAL A 136 2.30 35.64 -10.24
N ASP A 137 2.31 36.97 -10.20
CA ASP A 137 3.41 37.74 -9.57
C ASP A 137 3.30 37.75 -8.04
N HIS A 138 2.12 37.42 -7.50
CA HIS A 138 1.82 37.36 -6.07
C HIS A 138 1.52 35.91 -5.66
N ASP A 139 2.20 35.43 -4.63
CA ASP A 139 2.04 34.05 -4.16
C ASP A 139 0.79 33.92 -3.26
N PRO A 140 -0.25 33.18 -3.67
CA PRO A 140 -1.47 33.05 -2.88
C PRO A 140 -1.23 32.29 -1.55
N ILE A 141 -0.15 31.50 -1.45
CA ILE A 141 0.24 30.89 -0.18
C ILE A 141 0.79 31.98 0.76
N TRP A 142 1.58 32.92 0.24
CA TRP A 142 2.08 34.03 1.04
C TRP A 142 0.95 34.91 1.56
N GLU A 143 -0.07 35.19 0.74
CA GLU A 143 -1.29 35.89 1.18
C GLU A 143 -1.97 35.17 2.34
N ASN A 144 -2.03 33.84 2.30
CA ASN A 144 -2.56 33.05 3.42
C ASN A 144 -1.67 33.14 4.66
N VAL A 145 -0.34 33.17 4.53
CA VAL A 145 0.58 33.39 5.68
C VAL A 145 0.31 34.74 6.35
N GLN A 146 0.05 35.80 5.56
CA GLN A 146 -0.23 37.14 6.07
C GLN A 146 -1.54 37.26 6.86
N ARG A 147 -2.42 36.25 6.81
CA ARG A 147 -3.60 36.17 7.70
C ARG A 147 -3.20 36.07 9.17
N ILE A 148 -2.01 35.52 9.46
CA ILE A 148 -1.48 35.45 10.81
C ILE A 148 -0.88 36.81 11.18
N GLN A 149 -1.58 37.55 12.04
CA GLN A 149 -1.16 38.87 12.52
C GLN A 149 0.00 38.76 13.53
N THR A 150 1.22 38.62 13.03
CA THR A 150 2.44 38.39 13.83
C THR A 150 2.85 39.59 14.70
N ASP A 151 2.26 40.75 14.48
CA ASP A 151 2.38 41.94 15.33
C ASP A 151 1.63 41.78 16.67
N ARG A 152 0.69 40.84 16.77
CA ARG A 152 0.07 40.45 18.04
C ARG A 152 1.05 39.61 18.87
N GLY A 153 1.21 39.97 20.15
CA GLY A 153 2.26 39.40 21.02
C GLY A 153 2.31 37.86 21.08
N SER A 154 1.19 37.15 21.05
CA SER A 154 1.15 35.68 21.08
C SER A 154 1.43 35.02 19.73
N LEU A 155 1.31 35.75 18.62
CA LEU A 155 1.50 35.25 17.25
C LEU A 155 2.88 35.60 16.67
N ASN A 156 3.69 36.41 17.37
CA ASN A 156 5.05 36.77 16.94
C ASN A 156 5.95 35.54 16.65
N ARG A 157 5.69 34.40 17.31
CA ARG A 157 6.40 33.12 17.04
C ARG A 157 6.25 32.60 15.61
N PHE A 158 5.24 33.05 14.87
CA PHE A 158 4.99 32.66 13.48
C PHE A 158 5.67 33.60 12.46
N LYS A 159 6.36 34.64 12.94
CA LYS A 159 7.09 35.58 12.08
C LYS A 159 8.22 34.89 11.35
N PHE A 160 8.45 35.27 10.09
CA PHE A 160 9.57 34.80 9.29
C PHE A 160 10.92 35.14 10.00
N PRO A 161 11.77 34.14 10.31
CA PRO A 161 13.03 34.38 11.03
C PRO A 161 14.16 35.04 10.22
N GLY A 162 13.97 35.26 8.91
CA GLY A 162 15.01 35.78 8.01
C GLY A 162 15.84 34.67 7.35
N LEU A 163 16.34 34.93 6.15
CA LEU A 163 17.16 33.97 5.39
C LEU A 163 18.52 33.73 6.03
N GLU A 164 19.03 34.73 6.74
CA GLU A 164 20.25 34.66 7.56
C GLU A 164 20.17 33.64 8.69
N SER A 165 18.95 33.26 9.10
CA SER A 165 18.69 32.26 10.14
C SER A 165 18.60 30.82 9.60
N ASP A 166 18.82 30.61 8.28
CA ASP A 166 18.92 29.28 7.65
C ASP A 166 20.32 28.67 7.84
N TYR A 167 20.53 28.02 8.98
CA TYR A 167 21.80 27.37 9.31
C TYR A 167 21.79 25.88 8.94
N LEU A 168 22.64 25.50 7.99
CA LEU A 168 22.94 24.11 7.66
C LEU A 168 24.41 23.82 7.95
N TYR A 169 24.71 22.83 8.79
CA TYR A 169 26.08 22.41 9.09
C TYR A 169 26.52 21.25 8.19
N LYS A 170 27.84 21.09 8.02
CA LYS A 170 28.41 19.91 7.35
C LYS A 170 27.97 18.62 8.07
N PRO A 171 27.61 17.54 7.34
CA PRO A 171 27.15 16.30 7.96
C PRO A 171 28.13 15.62 8.94
N SER A 172 29.42 15.90 8.79
CA SER A 172 30.47 15.38 9.67
C SER A 172 30.64 16.19 10.97
N TYR A 173 30.02 17.37 11.07
CA TYR A 173 30.10 18.20 12.26
C TYR A 173 28.97 17.83 13.20
N GLN A 174 29.29 17.55 14.46
CA GLN A 174 28.32 17.21 15.49
C GLN A 174 28.26 18.31 16.54
N HIS A 175 27.05 18.58 17.00
CA HIS A 175 26.82 19.47 18.12
C HIS A 175 27.50 18.92 19.39
N ARG A 176 28.13 19.79 20.18
CA ARG A 176 28.97 19.38 21.32
C ARG A 176 28.18 18.86 22.51
N GLU A 177 27.03 19.46 22.78
CA GLU A 177 26.19 19.14 23.95
C GLU A 177 24.72 19.07 23.55
N THR A 178 24.04 17.98 23.90
CA THR A 178 22.64 17.77 23.50
C THR A 178 21.70 18.64 24.32
N GLY A 179 20.77 19.34 23.66
CA GLY A 179 19.65 20.02 24.32
C GLY A 179 19.80 21.53 24.51
N ILE A 180 20.97 22.09 24.20
CA ILE A 180 21.21 23.54 24.15
C ILE A 180 21.26 24.05 22.71
N SER A 181 21.11 25.36 22.53
CA SER A 181 21.22 25.98 21.19
C SER A 181 22.65 25.98 20.67
N CYS A 182 22.82 26.12 19.35
CA CYS A 182 24.15 26.24 18.73
C CYS A 182 24.94 27.46 19.24
N GLU A 183 24.24 28.52 19.63
CA GLU A 183 24.82 29.75 20.17
C GLU A 183 25.38 29.51 21.57
N GLU A 184 24.59 28.88 22.44
CA GLU A 184 25.02 28.50 23.81
C GLU A 184 26.10 27.41 23.78
N GLY A 185 26.01 26.45 22.86
CA GLY A 185 26.97 25.37 22.69
C GLY A 185 28.27 25.77 21.97
N GLY A 186 28.36 27.02 21.48
CA GLY A 186 29.56 27.54 20.81
C GLY A 186 29.93 26.78 19.53
N CYS A 187 28.93 26.42 18.72
CA CYS A 187 29.16 25.76 17.43
C CYS A 187 29.91 26.68 16.45
N ASP A 188 30.89 26.13 15.74
CA ASP A 188 31.77 26.86 14.82
C ASP A 188 31.00 27.31 13.55
N PRO A 189 30.80 28.62 13.33
CA PRO A 189 30.10 29.12 12.13
C PRO A 189 30.81 28.76 10.82
N HIS A 190 32.12 28.47 10.82
CA HIS A 190 32.85 28.05 9.62
C HIS A 190 32.50 26.63 9.16
N GLN A 191 31.82 25.85 9.99
CA GLN A 191 31.28 24.53 9.60
C GLN A 191 29.92 24.62 8.92
N ARG A 192 29.34 25.83 8.80
CA ARG A 192 28.10 26.06 8.06
C ARG A 192 28.35 25.99 6.56
N ILE A 193 27.44 25.33 5.85
CA ILE A 193 27.42 25.28 4.39
C ILE A 193 26.80 26.60 3.89
N PRO A 194 27.47 27.36 3.01
CA PRO A 194 26.92 28.60 2.47
C PRO A 194 25.56 28.38 1.79
N ARG A 195 24.60 29.26 2.11
CA ARG A 195 23.24 29.27 1.56
C ARG A 195 23.04 30.55 0.74
N PRO A 196 23.40 30.58 -0.56
CA PRO A 196 23.24 31.78 -1.38
C PRO A 196 21.77 32.20 -1.45
N MET A 197 21.50 33.50 -1.52
CA MET A 197 20.13 34.01 -1.66
C MET A 197 19.54 33.57 -3.01
N ASP A 198 18.28 33.12 -3.00
CA ASP A 198 17.50 32.90 -4.22
C ASP A 198 16.85 34.25 -4.61
N ASP A 199 16.79 34.55 -5.91
CA ASP A 199 16.31 35.84 -6.43
C ASP A 199 14.79 36.05 -6.22
N ARG A 200 14.08 35.03 -5.74
CA ARG A 200 12.62 35.02 -5.54
C ARG A 200 12.10 35.73 -4.28
N GLY A 201 12.98 36.17 -3.39
CA GLY A 201 12.68 37.06 -2.26
C GLY A 201 11.81 36.45 -1.14
N GLU A 202 11.59 37.23 -0.06
CA GLU A 202 10.89 36.80 1.17
C GLU A 202 9.38 36.56 1.00
N LYS A 203 8.80 36.99 -0.12
CA LYS A 203 7.34 37.00 -0.37
C LYS A 203 6.83 35.76 -1.09
N PHE A 204 7.66 34.71 -1.21
CA PHE A 204 7.33 33.51 -1.97
C PHE A 204 7.64 32.25 -1.15
N VAL A 205 6.62 31.42 -0.92
CA VAL A 205 6.76 30.19 -0.13
C VAL A 205 7.18 29.04 -1.04
N MET A 206 8.42 28.59 -0.92
CA MET A 206 8.90 27.48 -1.75
C MET A 206 8.24 26.16 -1.35
N VAL A 207 7.70 25.44 -2.35
CA VAL A 207 7.03 24.15 -2.17
C VAL A 207 7.79 23.08 -2.94
N HIS A 208 8.05 21.96 -2.27
CA HIS A 208 8.63 20.74 -2.84
C HIS A 208 7.62 19.61 -2.75
N ARG A 209 7.47 18.83 -3.82
CA ARG A 209 6.58 17.67 -3.85
C ARG A 209 7.40 16.41 -3.99
N GLY A 210 7.13 15.41 -3.14
CA GLY A 210 7.84 14.13 -3.19
C GLY A 210 7.67 13.28 -1.94
N THR A 211 8.60 12.37 -1.71
CA THR A 211 8.49 11.36 -0.66
C THR A 211 8.77 11.96 0.73
N VAL A 212 7.86 11.72 1.68
CA VAL A 212 8.03 12.06 3.11
C VAL A 212 8.38 10.79 3.90
N ALA A 213 9.45 10.82 4.67
CA ALA A 213 9.82 9.74 5.58
C ALA A 213 9.04 9.88 6.89
N SER A 214 8.38 8.81 7.31
CA SER A 214 7.62 8.72 8.56
C SER A 214 8.21 7.63 9.45
N GLY A 215 8.37 7.88 10.75
CA GLY A 215 8.89 6.87 11.67
C GLY A 215 8.65 7.21 13.14
N GLU A 216 8.93 6.26 14.02
CA GLU A 216 8.90 6.46 15.48
C GLU A 216 10.21 7.03 16.02
N LEU A 217 11.29 6.96 15.25
CA LEU A 217 12.58 7.53 15.62
C LEU A 217 12.68 9.00 15.16
N VAL A 218 13.31 9.83 16.01
CA VAL A 218 13.70 11.21 15.64
C VAL A 218 15.10 11.16 15.04
N ILE A 219 15.25 11.55 13.77
CA ILE A 219 16.56 11.64 13.14
C ILE A 219 17.26 12.93 13.59
N LYS A 220 18.41 12.77 14.27
CA LYS A 220 19.32 13.85 14.69
C LYS A 220 20.75 13.65 14.19
N ASP A 221 20.93 12.76 13.22
CA ASP A 221 22.22 12.44 12.62
C ASP A 221 22.17 12.77 11.13
N ALA A 222 22.99 13.75 10.74
CA ALA A 222 23.05 14.24 9.37
C ALA A 222 23.54 13.19 8.36
N GLN A 223 24.42 12.28 8.76
CA GLN A 223 24.92 11.21 7.88
C GLN A 223 23.86 10.14 7.68
N LEU A 224 23.17 9.74 8.77
CA LEU A 224 22.04 8.82 8.68
C LEU A 224 20.92 9.41 7.81
N ARG A 225 20.57 10.68 8.01
CA ARG A 225 19.62 11.42 7.17
C ARG A 225 20.03 11.34 5.69
N ASP A 226 21.27 11.65 5.36
CA ASP A 226 21.76 11.68 3.97
C ASP A 226 21.76 10.27 3.33
N ASN A 227 22.04 9.23 4.11
CA ASN A 227 21.99 7.84 3.65
C ASN A 227 20.54 7.41 3.36
N LEU A 228 19.62 7.65 4.29
CA LEU A 228 18.20 7.35 4.11
C LEU A 228 17.58 8.16 2.96
N ALA A 229 18.01 9.41 2.78
CA ALA A 229 17.62 10.24 1.65
C ALA A 229 18.07 9.66 0.31
N LYS A 230 19.29 9.14 0.21
CA LYS A 230 19.77 8.47 -1.01
C LYS A 230 19.04 7.16 -1.27
N GLU A 231 18.73 6.41 -0.22
CA GLU A 231 18.07 5.10 -0.33
C GLU A 231 16.59 5.22 -0.73
N HIS A 232 15.87 6.21 -0.20
CA HIS A 232 14.41 6.32 -0.35
C HIS A 232 13.94 7.56 -1.11
N GLY A 233 14.86 8.43 -1.55
CA GLY A 233 14.51 9.67 -2.24
C GLY A 233 13.64 10.60 -1.39
N VAL A 234 13.86 10.63 -0.07
CA VAL A 234 13.02 11.40 0.87
C VAL A 234 13.43 12.87 0.94
N LEU A 235 12.45 13.75 1.06
CA LEU A 235 12.63 15.20 1.12
C LEU A 235 12.56 15.76 2.55
N CYS A 236 11.86 15.08 3.44
CA CYS A 236 11.80 15.42 4.87
C CYS A 236 11.45 14.19 5.73
N PHE A 237 11.70 14.30 7.03
CA PHE A 237 11.34 13.33 8.06
C PHE A 237 10.29 13.92 9.01
N GLU A 238 9.34 13.08 9.41
CA GLU A 238 8.28 13.38 10.38
C GLU A 238 7.85 12.10 11.12
N MET A 239 6.91 12.19 12.08
CA MET A 239 6.65 11.08 13.01
C MET A 239 5.20 10.59 13.08
N GLU A 240 4.29 11.15 12.29
CA GLU A 240 2.85 10.96 12.47
C GLU A 240 2.19 10.26 11.27
N ALA A 241 2.74 10.42 10.07
CA ALA A 241 2.05 10.04 8.84
C ALA A 241 1.81 8.54 8.73
N ALA A 242 2.72 7.68 9.16
CA ALA A 242 2.55 6.24 9.07
C ALA A 242 1.35 5.76 9.90
N GLY A 243 1.12 6.35 11.08
CA GLY A 243 -0.06 6.08 11.90
C GLY A 243 -1.37 6.60 11.27
N ALA A 244 -1.37 7.83 10.76
CA ALA A 244 -2.56 8.40 10.13
C ALA A 244 -2.94 7.67 8.82
N LEU A 245 -1.95 7.36 7.99
CA LEU A 245 -2.12 6.70 6.68
C LEU A 245 -2.45 5.22 6.77
N ALA A 246 -2.43 4.62 7.97
CA ALA A 246 -2.81 3.22 8.16
C ALA A 246 -4.27 2.94 7.78
N ASP A 247 -5.17 3.90 8.03
CA ASP A 247 -6.61 3.72 7.75
C ASP A 247 -7.33 5.01 7.31
N PHE A 248 -6.60 6.10 7.05
CA PHE A 248 -7.20 7.34 6.54
C PHE A 248 -6.34 7.96 5.43
N PRO A 249 -6.83 7.96 4.18
CA PRO A 249 -6.16 8.62 3.08
C PRO A 249 -5.94 10.10 3.37
N CYS A 250 -4.67 10.51 3.52
CA CYS A 250 -4.32 11.89 3.78
C CYS A 250 -3.14 12.38 2.91
N MET A 251 -3.09 13.69 2.68
CA MET A 251 -1.91 14.35 2.14
C MET A 251 -1.07 14.87 3.31
N VAL A 252 0.22 14.55 3.32
CA VAL A 252 1.17 14.98 4.34
C VAL A 252 1.77 16.31 3.89
N ILE A 253 1.68 17.32 4.75
CA ILE A 253 2.17 18.67 4.48
C ILE A 253 3.06 19.07 5.65
N ARG A 254 4.34 19.32 5.37
CA ARG A 254 5.36 19.61 6.38
C ARG A 254 6.08 20.91 6.07
N GLY A 255 5.98 21.86 6.98
CA GLY A 255 6.88 23.01 6.98
C GLY A 255 8.24 22.57 7.52
N ILE A 256 9.31 22.97 6.85
CA ILE A 256 10.65 22.56 7.24
C ILE A 256 11.17 23.44 8.37
N SER A 257 11.39 22.85 9.54
CA SER A 257 11.82 23.58 10.75
C SER A 257 13.26 23.32 11.18
N ASP A 258 13.82 22.17 10.79
CA ASP A 258 15.21 21.81 11.04
C ASP A 258 15.74 20.96 9.87
N TYR A 259 16.97 20.46 9.98
CA TYR A 259 17.60 19.59 8.98
C TYR A 259 17.84 18.16 9.47
N CYS A 260 17.11 17.65 10.47
CA CYS A 260 17.34 16.31 11.04
C CYS A 260 18.80 16.05 11.46
N ASP A 261 19.48 17.07 11.97
CA ASP A 261 20.84 16.96 12.48
C ASP A 261 20.88 17.26 13.99
N SER A 262 22.08 17.32 14.54
CA SER A 262 22.28 17.57 15.96
C SER A 262 22.17 19.07 16.32
N HIS A 263 22.01 19.95 15.35
CA HIS A 263 22.02 21.41 15.50
C HIS A 263 20.60 21.96 15.56
N LYS A 264 20.05 22.01 16.78
CA LYS A 264 18.68 22.47 17.03
C LYS A 264 18.47 23.92 16.57
N ASN A 265 17.37 24.18 15.86
CA ASN A 265 16.96 25.53 15.46
C ASN A 265 15.45 25.75 15.71
N ASP A 266 15.12 26.13 16.95
CA ASP A 266 13.71 26.28 17.37
C ASP A 266 13.02 27.52 16.77
N ALA A 267 13.79 28.47 16.22
CA ALA A 267 13.26 29.73 15.69
C ALA A 267 12.30 29.51 14.50
N TRP A 268 12.49 28.42 13.74
CA TRP A 268 11.70 28.12 12.56
C TRP A 268 10.41 27.35 12.86
N HIS A 269 10.24 26.76 14.04
CA HIS A 269 9.07 25.92 14.35
C HIS A 269 7.74 26.62 14.08
N GLY A 270 7.61 27.88 14.53
CA GLY A 270 6.38 28.63 14.31
C GLY A 270 6.17 28.96 12.83
N TYR A 271 7.13 29.62 12.19
CA TYR A 271 7.02 29.97 10.77
C TYR A 271 6.78 28.75 9.86
N ALA A 272 7.50 27.65 10.09
CA ALA A 272 7.31 26.38 9.38
C ALA A 272 5.86 25.86 9.51
N ALA A 273 5.31 25.87 10.72
CA ALA A 273 3.91 25.49 10.94
C ALA A 273 2.94 26.42 10.20
N ALA A 274 3.22 27.73 10.19
CA ALA A 274 2.41 28.73 9.49
C ALA A 274 2.37 28.51 7.98
N VAL A 275 3.52 28.32 7.33
CA VAL A 275 3.58 28.09 5.88
C VAL A 275 2.94 26.76 5.47
N ALA A 276 3.07 25.72 6.30
CA ALA A 276 2.39 24.44 6.08
C ALA A 276 0.86 24.59 6.13
N ALA A 277 0.36 25.32 7.13
CA ALA A 277 -1.07 25.60 7.26
C ALA A 277 -1.61 26.50 6.14
N ALA A 278 -0.82 27.49 5.72
CA ALA A 278 -1.14 28.36 4.59
C ALA A 278 -1.23 27.58 3.26
N TYR A 279 -0.30 26.65 3.03
CA TYR A 279 -0.36 25.73 1.88
C TYR A 279 -1.61 24.84 1.95
N ALA A 280 -1.90 24.25 3.12
CA ALA A 280 -3.07 23.41 3.31
C ALA A 280 -4.37 24.15 3.00
N ARG A 281 -4.51 25.40 3.46
CA ARG A 281 -5.62 26.29 3.10
C ARG A 281 -5.71 26.50 1.59
N GLN A 282 -4.58 26.71 0.92
CA GLN A 282 -4.55 26.98 -0.51
C GLN A 282 -5.12 25.83 -1.35
N LEU A 283 -5.01 24.57 -0.89
CA LEU A 283 -5.56 23.41 -1.60
C LEU A 283 -7.08 23.51 -1.80
N PHE A 284 -7.82 24.01 -0.81
CA PHE A 284 -9.28 24.10 -0.87
C PHE A 284 -9.80 25.02 -1.98
N PHE A 285 -8.99 25.95 -2.48
CA PHE A 285 -9.33 26.81 -3.62
C PHE A 285 -9.24 26.12 -4.98
N HIS A 286 -8.64 24.93 -5.03
CA HIS A 286 -8.47 24.14 -6.25
C HIS A 286 -9.13 22.76 -6.14
N MET A 287 -9.83 22.49 -5.04
CA MET A 287 -10.69 21.33 -4.89
C MET A 287 -12.06 21.64 -5.48
N SER A 288 -12.69 20.66 -6.12
CA SER A 288 -14.07 20.80 -6.59
C SER A 288 -14.98 20.92 -5.38
N VAL A 289 -15.66 22.06 -5.25
CA VAL A 289 -16.86 22.15 -4.42
C VAL A 289 -17.91 21.33 -5.16
N GLY A 290 -18.14 20.08 -4.76
CA GLY A 290 -19.30 19.34 -5.24
C GLY A 290 -20.51 20.22 -5.00
N GLU A 291 -21.32 20.48 -6.04
CA GLU A 291 -22.50 21.33 -5.93
C GLU A 291 -23.29 20.87 -4.73
N THR A 292 -23.21 21.65 -3.65
CA THR A 292 -24.16 21.51 -2.56
C THR A 292 -25.42 22.05 -3.18
N ILE A 293 -26.24 21.14 -3.73
CA ILE A 293 -27.65 21.42 -3.87
C ILE A 293 -28.06 21.89 -2.48
N ARG A 294 -28.30 23.19 -2.36
CA ARG A 294 -29.14 23.74 -1.32
C ARG A 294 -30.57 23.51 -1.83
N PRO A 295 -31.27 22.42 -1.51
CA PRO A 295 -32.66 22.59 -1.20
C PRO A 295 -32.72 23.10 0.24
N ASN A 296 -33.64 24.02 0.50
CA ASN A 296 -34.09 24.32 1.84
C ASN A 296 -34.53 23.03 2.55
N LEU A 297 -33.61 22.31 3.20
CA LEU A 297 -33.96 21.37 4.24
C LEU A 297 -34.10 22.23 5.49
N SER A 298 -35.34 22.67 5.70
CA SER A 298 -35.81 23.15 6.99
C SER A 298 -35.18 22.31 8.09
N SER A 299 -34.51 23.02 9.00
CA SER A 299 -34.16 22.56 10.34
C SER A 299 -35.17 21.55 10.87
N ASN A 300 -34.83 20.26 10.81
CA ASN A 300 -35.42 19.22 11.63
C ASN A 300 -34.42 18.06 11.74
N SER A 301 -33.61 18.15 12.79
CA SER A 301 -33.23 17.08 13.70
C SER A 301 -33.29 15.63 13.19
N ASN A 302 -32.14 14.96 13.21
CA ASN A 302 -32.00 13.65 13.85
C ASN A 302 -33.00 12.54 13.44
N THR A 303 -33.33 12.41 12.15
CA THR A 303 -34.10 11.27 11.65
C THR A 303 -33.14 10.19 11.17
N LYS A 304 -33.02 9.11 11.96
CA LYS A 304 -32.47 7.84 11.47
C LYS A 304 -33.26 7.49 10.20
N VAL A 305 -32.56 7.33 9.07
CA VAL A 305 -33.20 6.83 7.83
C VAL A 305 -33.85 5.49 8.17
N ASP A 306 -35.13 5.35 7.86
CA ASP A 306 -35.91 4.15 8.13
C ASP A 306 -35.20 2.92 7.50
N PRO A 307 -34.84 1.89 8.28
CA PRO A 307 -34.24 0.65 7.76
C PRO A 307 -35.02 0.02 6.61
N HIS A 308 -36.35 0.20 6.57
CA HIS A 308 -37.19 -0.28 5.48
C HIS A 308 -36.88 0.43 4.16
N VAL A 309 -36.59 1.74 4.20
CA VAL A 309 -36.21 2.53 3.01
C VAL A 309 -34.83 2.08 2.48
N ILE A 310 -33.89 1.76 3.37
CA ILE A 310 -32.58 1.20 2.99
C ILE A 310 -32.75 -0.16 2.33
N GLU A 311 -33.59 -1.03 2.91
CA GLU A 311 -33.91 -2.35 2.34
C GLU A 311 -34.54 -2.23 0.95
N GLU A 312 -35.54 -1.36 0.77
CA GLU A 312 -36.21 -1.17 -0.52
C GLU A 312 -35.28 -0.53 -1.57
N PHE A 313 -34.35 0.33 -1.17
CA PHE A 313 -33.30 0.85 -2.06
C PHE A 313 -32.40 -0.28 -2.58
N HIS A 314 -31.81 -1.08 -1.69
CA HIS A 314 -30.96 -2.20 -2.13
C HIS A 314 -31.74 -3.27 -2.89
N LYS A 315 -33.01 -3.50 -2.55
CA LYS A 315 -33.91 -4.40 -3.29
C LYS A 315 -34.24 -3.86 -4.69
N ALA A 316 -34.40 -2.55 -4.85
CA ALA A 316 -34.56 -1.92 -6.16
C ALA A 316 -33.31 -2.12 -7.03
N VAL A 317 -32.11 -1.98 -6.44
CA VAL A 317 -30.84 -2.27 -7.13
C VAL A 317 -30.74 -3.75 -7.50
N LYS A 318 -30.95 -4.67 -6.55
CA LYS A 318 -30.91 -6.13 -6.78
C LYS A 318 -31.93 -6.61 -7.84
N ASN A 319 -33.05 -5.92 -7.96
CA ASN A 319 -34.12 -6.23 -8.92
C ASN A 319 -34.06 -5.38 -10.20
N HIS A 320 -32.95 -4.70 -10.46
CA HIS A 320 -32.70 -3.94 -11.70
C HIS A 320 -33.73 -2.80 -11.96
N LYS A 321 -34.29 -2.20 -10.91
CA LYS A 321 -35.38 -1.20 -11.02
C LYS A 321 -34.86 0.24 -11.06
N ILE A 322 -34.34 0.66 -12.21
CA ILE A 322 -33.74 2.00 -12.44
C ILE A 322 -34.60 3.16 -11.89
N THR A 323 -35.91 3.20 -12.19
CA THR A 323 -36.79 4.29 -11.76
C THR A 323 -36.89 4.37 -10.23
N LEU A 324 -36.96 3.22 -9.56
CA LEU A 324 -36.99 3.18 -8.09
C LEU A 324 -35.63 3.55 -7.51
N VAL A 325 -34.53 3.11 -8.11
CA VAL A 325 -33.17 3.51 -7.70
C VAL A 325 -33.04 5.03 -7.73
N LYS A 326 -33.42 5.70 -8.83
CA LYS A 326 -33.40 7.17 -8.93
C LYS A 326 -34.26 7.85 -7.86
N LEU A 327 -35.49 7.36 -7.65
CA LEU A 327 -36.39 7.89 -6.63
C LEU A 327 -35.81 7.76 -5.21
N TRP A 328 -35.18 6.63 -4.90
CA TRP A 328 -34.60 6.39 -3.58
C TRP A 328 -33.31 7.19 -3.35
N LEU A 329 -32.53 7.47 -4.40
CA LEU A 329 -31.33 8.33 -4.31
C LEU A 329 -31.64 9.77 -3.89
N GLU A 330 -32.88 10.25 -4.07
CA GLU A 330 -33.31 11.55 -3.54
C GLU A 330 -33.46 11.55 -2.00
N ARG A 331 -33.52 10.37 -1.38
CA ARG A 331 -33.88 10.19 0.04
C ARG A 331 -32.81 9.46 0.85
N VAL A 332 -31.89 8.76 0.19
CA VAL A 332 -30.93 7.86 0.80
C VAL A 332 -29.53 8.17 0.30
N ASP A 333 -28.55 8.13 1.20
CA ASP A 333 -27.14 8.20 0.82
C ASP A 333 -26.78 7.03 -0.10
N VAL A 334 -26.22 7.31 -1.27
CA VAL A 334 -25.82 6.31 -2.27
C VAL A 334 -24.86 5.25 -1.70
N ASN A 335 -24.08 5.62 -0.68
CA ASN A 335 -23.07 4.78 -0.04
C ASN A 335 -23.60 4.06 1.20
N ILE A 336 -24.90 4.15 1.47
CA ILE A 336 -25.51 3.39 2.57
C ILE A 336 -25.27 1.90 2.36
N ARG A 337 -24.99 1.20 3.46
CA ARG A 337 -24.72 -0.24 3.43
C ARG A 337 -25.99 -1.01 3.74
N ASP A 338 -26.20 -2.09 3.02
CA ASP A 338 -27.24 -3.06 3.30
C ASP A 338 -27.00 -3.63 4.71
N PRO A 339 -27.91 -3.45 5.68
CA PRO A 339 -27.66 -3.83 7.08
C PRO A 339 -27.44 -5.33 7.29
N ARG A 340 -27.92 -6.18 6.36
CA ARG A 340 -27.77 -7.64 6.45
C ARG A 340 -26.42 -8.10 5.92
N THR A 341 -25.98 -7.51 4.82
CA THR A 341 -24.82 -7.97 4.05
C THR A 341 -23.61 -7.05 4.12
N GLY A 342 -23.72 -5.84 4.68
CA GLY A 342 -22.64 -4.85 4.76
C GLY A 342 -22.15 -4.31 3.41
N ARG A 343 -22.86 -4.61 2.31
CA ARG A 343 -22.52 -4.27 0.93
C ARG A 343 -23.14 -2.94 0.50
N THR A 344 -22.49 -2.26 -0.44
CA THR A 344 -22.98 -1.01 -1.06
C THR A 344 -23.94 -1.33 -2.21
N ALA A 345 -24.73 -0.34 -2.64
CA ALA A 345 -25.53 -0.48 -3.86
C ALA A 345 -24.63 -0.74 -5.09
N LEU A 346 -23.47 -0.08 -5.16
CA LEU A 346 -22.56 -0.21 -6.29
C LEU A 346 -21.98 -1.62 -6.42
N SER A 347 -21.76 -2.37 -5.33
CA SER A 347 -21.32 -3.76 -5.48
C SER A 347 -22.40 -4.75 -5.88
N PHE A 348 -23.67 -4.50 -5.54
CA PHE A 348 -24.76 -5.30 -6.08
C PHE A 348 -24.89 -5.05 -7.57
N ALA A 349 -24.83 -3.79 -8.01
CA ALA A 349 -24.79 -3.46 -9.43
C ALA A 349 -23.60 -4.13 -10.12
N ALA A 350 -22.41 -4.11 -9.49
CA ALA A 350 -21.20 -4.72 -10.01
C ALA A 350 -21.29 -6.25 -10.17
N GLU A 351 -21.85 -6.95 -9.18
CA GLU A 351 -22.08 -8.41 -9.23
C GLU A 351 -23.11 -8.80 -10.29
N ASN A 352 -24.16 -7.99 -10.44
CA ASN A 352 -25.26 -8.22 -11.39
C ASN A 352 -24.95 -7.78 -12.83
N ASN A 353 -23.81 -7.13 -13.06
CA ASN A 353 -23.48 -6.47 -14.32
C ASN A 353 -24.48 -5.37 -14.76
N ASP A 354 -25.09 -4.66 -13.81
CA ASP A 354 -26.02 -3.57 -14.11
C ASP A 354 -25.28 -2.27 -14.45
N ILE A 355 -24.82 -2.15 -15.69
CA ILE A 355 -24.05 -0.99 -16.15
C ILE A 355 -24.82 0.32 -15.98
N ASP A 356 -26.11 0.34 -16.28
CA ASP A 356 -26.93 1.55 -16.17
C ASP A 356 -27.11 2.01 -14.72
N ILE A 357 -27.39 1.06 -13.81
CA ILE A 357 -27.50 1.38 -12.38
C ILE A 357 -26.13 1.79 -11.84
N ALA A 358 -25.05 1.09 -12.21
CA ALA A 358 -23.70 1.46 -11.80
C ALA A 358 -23.33 2.90 -12.24
N LYS A 359 -23.64 3.28 -13.49
CA LYS A 359 -23.46 4.66 -13.96
C LYS A 359 -24.27 5.66 -13.13
N ILE A 360 -25.55 5.39 -12.89
CA ILE A 360 -26.39 6.25 -12.06
C ILE A 360 -25.80 6.41 -10.65
N LEU A 361 -25.37 5.31 -10.03
CA LEU A 361 -24.78 5.35 -8.70
C LEU A 361 -23.46 6.14 -8.69
N LEU A 362 -22.59 5.92 -9.68
CA LEU A 362 -21.32 6.64 -9.84
C LEU A 362 -21.53 8.15 -10.10
N ASP A 363 -22.53 8.51 -10.90
CA ASP A 363 -22.93 9.90 -11.15
C ASP A 363 -23.44 10.60 -9.87
N HIS A 364 -23.94 9.83 -8.89
CA HIS A 364 -24.35 10.31 -7.57
C HIS A 364 -23.23 10.21 -6.52
N GLU A 365 -21.95 10.16 -6.94
CA GLU A 365 -20.77 10.03 -6.06
C GLU A 365 -20.72 8.72 -5.24
N ALA A 366 -21.18 7.60 -5.81
CA ALA A 366 -20.90 6.30 -5.20
C ALA A 366 -19.38 6.08 -5.07
N LEU A 367 -18.95 5.75 -3.86
CA LEU A 367 -17.56 5.48 -3.55
C LEU A 367 -17.14 4.16 -4.21
N VAL A 368 -16.03 4.22 -4.93
CA VAL A 368 -15.28 3.04 -5.36
C VAL A 368 -14.28 2.62 -4.28
N ASN A 369 -13.82 1.37 -4.32
CA ASN A 369 -12.84 0.80 -3.37
C ASN A 369 -13.38 0.60 -1.95
N VAL A 370 -14.69 0.54 -1.77
CA VAL A 370 -15.27 0.29 -0.46
C VAL A 370 -15.04 -1.18 -0.11
N ARG A 371 -14.34 -1.44 0.99
CA ARG A 371 -14.19 -2.80 1.52
C ARG A 371 -15.49 -3.23 2.20
N GLN A 372 -16.02 -4.36 1.75
CA GLN A 372 -17.34 -4.85 2.15
C GLN A 372 -17.26 -6.10 3.02
N TYR A 373 -18.20 -6.24 3.95
CA TYR A 373 -18.25 -7.34 4.90
C TYR A 373 -19.45 -8.23 4.63
N SER A 374 -19.30 -9.23 3.76
CA SER A 374 -20.38 -10.20 3.57
C SER A 374 -20.52 -11.10 4.80
N ARG A 375 -21.69 -11.08 5.44
CA ARG A 375 -22.17 -12.26 6.18
C ARG A 375 -22.60 -13.31 5.15
N PRO A 376 -22.34 -14.62 5.34
CA PRO A 376 -22.69 -15.61 4.35
C PRO A 376 -24.20 -15.70 4.19
N GLY A 377 -24.67 -15.48 2.97
CA GLY A 377 -25.90 -16.07 2.46
C GLY A 377 -25.51 -17.20 1.51
N ASP A 378 -25.81 -18.43 1.92
CA ASP A 378 -26.18 -19.58 1.09
C ASP A 378 -25.70 -19.61 -0.37
N ASN A 379 -24.64 -20.41 -0.62
CA ASN A 379 -24.51 -21.41 -1.71
C ASN A 379 -23.07 -21.55 -2.21
N TRP A 380 -22.19 -22.19 -1.43
CA TRP A 380 -21.14 -23.06 -1.95
C TRP A 380 -20.93 -24.14 -0.88
N GLY A 381 -21.30 -25.39 -1.20
CA GLY A 381 -21.42 -26.52 -0.27
C GLY A 381 -20.10 -27.00 0.36
N GLY A 382 -19.43 -26.14 1.12
CA GLY A 382 -18.16 -26.42 1.78
C GLY A 382 -17.82 -25.39 2.87
N GLY A 383 -18.63 -25.31 3.93
CA GLY A 383 -18.32 -24.56 5.16
C GLY A 383 -18.21 -23.01 5.03
N PRO A 384 -18.23 -22.27 6.15
CA PRO A 384 -18.16 -20.80 6.13
C PRO A 384 -16.72 -20.33 5.89
N GLY A 385 -16.32 -20.18 4.62
CA GLY A 385 -15.12 -19.45 4.24
C GLY A 385 -15.35 -17.93 4.35
N TRP A 386 -14.90 -17.31 5.44
CA TRP A 386 -14.94 -15.85 5.61
C TRP A 386 -14.09 -15.15 4.55
N THR A 387 -14.71 -14.55 3.52
CA THR A 387 -14.00 -13.64 2.60
C THR A 387 -14.55 -12.22 2.73
N SER A 388 -14.15 -11.55 3.80
CA SER A 388 -14.45 -10.13 4.01
C SER A 388 -13.46 -9.25 3.24
N GLY A 389 -13.83 -7.99 2.98
CA GLY A 389 -12.95 -7.01 2.37
C GLY A 389 -12.91 -6.99 0.84
N ARG A 390 -13.85 -7.66 0.15
CA ARG A 390 -14.05 -7.51 -1.31
C ARG A 390 -14.45 -6.07 -1.65
N THR A 391 -14.01 -5.60 -2.82
CA THR A 391 -14.43 -4.33 -3.43
C THR A 391 -15.44 -4.57 -4.54
N GLU A 392 -16.08 -3.53 -5.05
CA GLU A 392 -16.97 -3.58 -6.21
C GLU A 392 -16.27 -4.22 -7.42
N LEU A 393 -15.00 -3.88 -7.66
CA LEU A 393 -14.19 -4.45 -8.73
C LEU A 393 -13.90 -5.94 -8.50
N SER A 394 -13.73 -6.38 -7.25
CA SER A 394 -13.58 -7.80 -6.92
C SER A 394 -14.85 -8.59 -7.26
N TRP A 395 -16.04 -8.03 -7.02
CA TRP A 395 -17.31 -8.68 -7.37
C TRP A 395 -17.51 -8.78 -8.88
N ALA A 396 -17.27 -7.67 -9.61
CA ALA A 396 -17.29 -7.70 -11.07
C ALA A 396 -16.31 -8.74 -11.63
N ALA A 397 -15.13 -8.86 -11.01
CA ALA A 397 -14.11 -9.80 -11.47
C ALA A 397 -14.45 -11.28 -11.20
N ASP A 398 -15.01 -11.60 -10.02
CA ASP A 398 -15.47 -12.96 -9.66
C ASP A 398 -16.57 -13.45 -10.61
N CYS A 399 -17.45 -12.55 -11.03
CA CYS A 399 -18.50 -12.86 -12.00
C CYS A 399 -18.06 -12.75 -13.48
N GLY A 400 -16.82 -12.29 -13.75
CA GLY A 400 -16.27 -12.19 -15.11
C GLY A 400 -16.77 -11.00 -15.95
N HIS A 401 -17.34 -9.97 -15.30
CA HIS A 401 -18.00 -8.84 -15.95
C HIS A 401 -17.00 -7.80 -16.46
N CYS A 402 -16.53 -7.97 -17.71
CA CYS A 402 -15.49 -7.13 -18.31
C CYS A 402 -15.89 -5.65 -18.43
N GLU A 403 -17.09 -5.37 -18.94
CA GLU A 403 -17.57 -3.99 -19.15
C GLU A 403 -17.74 -3.25 -17.81
N MET A 404 -18.26 -3.95 -16.80
CA MET A 404 -18.37 -3.40 -15.45
C MET A 404 -17.00 -3.11 -14.84
N ALA A 405 -16.03 -4.02 -15.02
CA ALA A 405 -14.67 -3.81 -14.54
C ALA A 405 -14.02 -2.58 -15.19
N GLU A 406 -14.15 -2.40 -16.51
CA GLU A 406 -13.67 -1.20 -17.22
C GLU A 406 -14.32 0.08 -16.69
N LEU A 407 -15.64 0.07 -16.45
CA LEU A 407 -16.36 1.20 -15.87
C LEU A 407 -15.80 1.56 -14.48
N LEU A 408 -15.66 0.57 -13.60
CA LEU A 408 -15.15 0.78 -12.25
C LEU A 408 -13.71 1.30 -12.25
N LEU A 409 -12.84 0.74 -13.10
CA LEU A 409 -11.44 1.18 -13.25
C LEU A 409 -11.36 2.64 -13.72
N LYS A 410 -12.19 3.01 -14.72
CA LYS A 410 -12.28 4.41 -15.20
C LYS A 410 -12.69 5.39 -14.10
N HIS A 411 -13.49 4.93 -13.13
CA HIS A 411 -13.92 5.71 -11.98
C HIS A 411 -12.99 5.58 -10.76
N GLY A 412 -11.77 5.04 -10.95
CA GLY A 412 -10.72 5.02 -9.92
C GLY A 412 -10.71 3.79 -9.02
N ALA A 413 -11.34 2.68 -9.43
CA ALA A 413 -11.19 1.42 -8.72
C ALA A 413 -9.74 0.94 -8.76
N HIS A 414 -9.19 0.53 -7.61
CA HIS A 414 -7.83 0.06 -7.47
C HIS A 414 -7.75 -1.42 -7.83
N PRO A 415 -7.01 -1.80 -8.90
CA PRO A 415 -6.95 -3.17 -9.40
C PRO A 415 -6.24 -4.15 -8.46
N ASN A 416 -5.45 -3.63 -7.50
CA ASN A 416 -4.67 -4.43 -6.54
C ASN A 416 -5.30 -4.50 -5.15
N SER A 417 -6.56 -4.08 -4.97
CA SER A 417 -7.22 -4.11 -3.65
C SER A 417 -7.40 -5.54 -3.14
N PRO A 418 -6.72 -5.96 -2.06
CA PRO A 418 -6.83 -7.33 -1.55
C PRO A 418 -8.04 -7.48 -0.61
N ASN A 419 -8.69 -8.64 -0.66
CA ASN A 419 -9.62 -9.07 0.39
C ASN A 419 -8.87 -9.51 1.66
N SER A 420 -9.58 -10.02 2.67
CA SER A 420 -9.01 -10.49 3.94
C SER A 420 -8.01 -11.66 3.81
N VAL A 421 -8.04 -12.38 2.70
CA VAL A 421 -7.16 -13.54 2.39
C VAL A 421 -6.02 -13.12 1.44
N GLY A 422 -5.95 -11.84 1.05
CA GLY A 422 -4.94 -11.33 0.12
C GLY A 422 -5.29 -11.47 -1.36
N ARG A 423 -6.49 -11.97 -1.70
CA ARG A 423 -6.92 -12.09 -3.12
C ARG A 423 -7.35 -10.74 -3.68
N THR A 424 -6.76 -10.36 -4.80
CA THR A 424 -7.08 -9.16 -5.60
C THR A 424 -8.13 -9.46 -6.68
N PRO A 425 -8.75 -8.46 -7.34
CA PRO A 425 -9.58 -8.67 -8.53
C PRO A 425 -8.95 -9.58 -9.59
N LEU A 426 -7.63 -9.49 -9.81
CA LEU A 426 -6.95 -10.31 -10.81
C LEU A 426 -6.93 -11.81 -10.43
N HIS A 427 -6.90 -12.15 -9.14
CA HIS A 427 -7.02 -13.54 -8.68
C HIS A 427 -8.34 -14.17 -9.13
N TYR A 428 -9.43 -13.42 -8.98
CA TYR A 428 -10.76 -13.89 -9.38
C TYR A 428 -10.87 -14.07 -10.90
N ALA A 429 -10.35 -13.10 -11.68
CA ALA A 429 -10.27 -13.22 -13.13
C ALA A 429 -9.48 -14.47 -13.58
N CYS A 430 -8.36 -14.75 -12.90
CA CYS A 430 -7.52 -15.91 -13.20
C CYS A 430 -8.15 -17.24 -12.76
N MET A 431 -8.84 -17.28 -11.62
CA MET A 431 -9.57 -18.47 -11.15
C MET A 431 -10.70 -18.84 -12.12
N GLY A 432 -11.39 -17.86 -12.69
CA GLY A 432 -12.40 -18.06 -13.74
C GLY A 432 -11.85 -18.27 -15.15
N ASN A 433 -10.52 -18.37 -15.33
CA ASN A 433 -9.84 -18.44 -16.63
C ASN A 433 -10.23 -17.31 -17.62
N ASN A 434 -10.60 -16.13 -17.11
CA ASN A 434 -11.10 -15.03 -17.92
C ASN A 434 -9.96 -14.16 -18.46
N ARG A 435 -9.42 -14.57 -19.61
CA ARG A 435 -8.31 -13.90 -20.31
C ARG A 435 -8.59 -12.43 -20.63
N ARG A 436 -9.80 -12.10 -21.08
CA ARG A 436 -10.16 -10.73 -21.44
C ARG A 436 -10.11 -9.83 -20.22
N LEU A 437 -10.74 -10.25 -19.12
CA LEU A 437 -10.75 -9.51 -17.87
C LEU A 437 -9.34 -9.40 -17.27
N ALA A 438 -8.57 -10.49 -17.29
CA ALA A 438 -7.18 -10.47 -16.82
C ALA A 438 -6.35 -9.40 -17.56
N LYS A 439 -6.49 -9.34 -18.89
CA LYS A 439 -5.83 -8.32 -19.71
C LYS A 439 -6.26 -6.90 -19.33
N ILE A 440 -7.57 -6.65 -19.21
CA ILE A 440 -8.11 -5.34 -18.78
C ILE A 440 -7.50 -4.91 -17.45
N LEU A 441 -7.44 -5.81 -16.47
CA LEU A 441 -6.91 -5.52 -15.14
C LEU A 441 -5.40 -5.19 -15.18
N VAL A 442 -4.60 -5.97 -15.91
CA VAL A 442 -3.15 -5.74 -16.06
C VAL A 442 -2.87 -4.41 -16.78
N GLU A 443 -3.59 -4.12 -17.86
CA GLU A 443 -3.46 -2.85 -18.60
C GLU A 443 -3.81 -1.63 -17.74
N ASN A 444 -4.58 -1.82 -16.67
CA ASN A 444 -4.93 -0.78 -15.69
C ASN A 444 -4.08 -0.83 -14.40
N GLY A 445 -2.96 -1.58 -14.39
CA GLY A 445 -1.99 -1.58 -13.29
C GLY A 445 -2.17 -2.68 -12.25
N ALA A 446 -2.91 -3.75 -12.55
CA ALA A 446 -2.89 -4.95 -11.72
C ALA A 446 -1.50 -5.61 -11.74
N ASP A 447 -1.05 -6.11 -10.59
CA ASP A 447 0.14 -6.95 -10.49
C ASP A 447 -0.14 -8.31 -11.18
N GLY A 448 0.37 -8.45 -12.41
CA GLY A 448 0.17 -9.62 -13.24
C GLY A 448 0.74 -10.91 -12.66
N TRP A 449 1.69 -10.83 -11.73
CA TRP A 449 2.34 -12.02 -11.17
C TRP A 449 1.70 -12.49 -9.86
N ALA A 450 0.95 -11.63 -9.17
CA ALA A 450 0.29 -11.96 -7.92
C ALA A 450 -0.56 -13.26 -7.97
N PRO A 451 -1.38 -13.54 -9.02
CA PRO A 451 -2.22 -14.73 -9.07
C PRO A 451 -1.55 -15.94 -9.75
N ILE A 452 -0.22 -15.95 -9.95
CA ILE A 452 0.46 -17.03 -10.70
C ILE A 452 0.21 -18.42 -10.11
N ASP A 453 0.10 -18.53 -8.79
CA ASP A 453 -0.23 -19.78 -8.09
C ASP A 453 -1.60 -20.32 -8.50
N GLU A 454 -2.58 -19.43 -8.67
CA GLU A 454 -3.95 -19.78 -9.06
C GLU A 454 -3.98 -20.32 -10.50
N ILE A 455 -3.24 -19.66 -11.40
CA ILE A 455 -3.08 -20.04 -12.81
C ILE A 455 -2.44 -21.42 -12.93
N LEU A 456 -1.35 -21.65 -12.21
CA LEU A 456 -0.62 -22.92 -12.23
C LEU A 456 -1.44 -24.03 -11.56
N SER A 457 -2.13 -23.72 -10.46
CA SER A 457 -2.92 -24.70 -9.71
C SER A 457 -4.10 -25.25 -10.51
N HIS A 458 -4.69 -24.42 -11.38
CA HIS A 458 -5.81 -24.76 -12.25
C HIS A 458 -5.39 -25.18 -13.67
N GLY A 459 -4.10 -25.10 -14.00
CA GLY A 459 -3.63 -25.52 -15.32
C GLY A 459 -3.93 -24.54 -16.45
N HIS A 460 -4.09 -23.25 -16.17
CA HIS A 460 -4.51 -22.24 -17.15
C HIS A 460 -3.36 -21.83 -18.08
N VAL A 461 -3.02 -22.70 -19.04
CA VAL A 461 -1.89 -22.53 -19.97
C VAL A 461 -1.92 -21.20 -20.73
N ASP A 462 -3.09 -20.79 -21.24
CA ASP A 462 -3.18 -19.57 -22.04
C ASP A 462 -3.07 -18.28 -21.22
N LEU A 463 -3.53 -18.30 -19.96
CA LEU A 463 -3.27 -17.22 -19.02
C LEU A 463 -1.79 -17.17 -18.68
N LEU A 464 -1.15 -18.31 -18.40
CA LEU A 464 0.29 -18.36 -18.14
C LEU A 464 1.07 -17.75 -19.32
N LYS A 465 0.77 -18.13 -20.56
CA LYS A 465 1.41 -17.54 -21.75
C LYS A 465 1.26 -16.02 -21.79
N MET A 466 0.06 -15.51 -21.51
CA MET A 466 -0.18 -14.07 -21.46
C MET A 466 0.70 -13.37 -20.41
N PHE A 467 0.80 -13.91 -19.20
CA PHE A 467 1.58 -13.28 -18.13
C PHE A 467 3.10 -13.44 -18.30
N LEU A 468 3.56 -14.50 -18.97
CA LEU A 468 4.98 -14.68 -19.30
C LEU A 468 5.53 -13.64 -20.28
N ASP A 469 4.68 -12.82 -20.88
CA ASP A 469 5.08 -11.69 -21.73
C ASP A 469 5.29 -10.39 -20.93
N TYR A 470 4.96 -10.37 -19.62
CA TYR A 470 5.13 -9.22 -18.72
C TYR A 470 6.19 -9.51 -17.64
N GLU A 471 7.48 -9.26 -17.95
CA GLU A 471 8.66 -9.38 -17.04
C GLU A 471 8.47 -10.33 -15.83
N PRO A 472 8.44 -11.65 -16.07
CA PRO A 472 7.94 -12.62 -15.10
C PRO A 472 8.90 -12.84 -13.93
N LEU A 473 8.38 -12.86 -12.69
CA LEU A 473 9.15 -13.21 -11.48
C LEU A 473 9.22 -14.74 -11.29
N LEU A 474 9.90 -15.42 -12.21
CA LEU A 474 9.94 -16.90 -12.29
C LEU A 474 10.60 -17.58 -11.09
N ASN A 475 11.54 -16.88 -10.44
CA ASN A 475 12.40 -17.44 -9.39
C ASN A 475 12.08 -16.85 -8.01
N SER A 476 10.89 -16.26 -7.84
CA SER A 476 10.40 -15.81 -6.54
C SER A 476 9.51 -16.88 -5.92
N ASN A 477 9.71 -17.13 -4.63
CA ASN A 477 8.87 -18.03 -3.86
C ASN A 477 7.55 -17.31 -3.51
N THR A 478 6.42 -17.83 -4.01
CA THR A 478 5.08 -17.28 -3.81
C THR A 478 4.48 -17.80 -2.49
N GLY A 479 3.82 -16.90 -1.76
CA GLY A 479 3.63 -17.01 -0.31
C GLY A 479 2.25 -17.47 0.18
N HIS A 480 1.29 -17.79 -0.70
CA HIS A 480 -0.09 -18.03 -0.26
C HIS A 480 -0.28 -19.33 0.55
N HIS A 481 0.64 -20.30 0.41
CA HIS A 481 0.53 -21.61 1.06
C HIS A 481 1.63 -21.88 2.11
N GLY A 482 2.46 -20.90 2.47
CA GLY A 482 3.47 -21.06 3.53
C GLY A 482 4.67 -21.96 3.21
N HIS A 483 4.69 -22.63 2.06
CA HIS A 483 5.76 -23.56 1.64
C HIS A 483 6.83 -22.94 0.73
N GLY A 484 6.73 -21.62 0.45
CA GLY A 484 7.70 -20.90 -0.38
C GLY A 484 7.90 -21.52 -1.77
N ARG A 485 6.82 -21.94 -2.43
CA ARG A 485 6.91 -22.59 -3.74
C ARG A 485 7.22 -21.56 -4.83
N ALA A 486 8.17 -21.85 -5.70
CA ALA A 486 8.29 -21.11 -6.97
C ALA A 486 7.31 -21.67 -8.04
N PRO A 487 6.95 -20.91 -9.07
CA PRO A 487 6.11 -21.34 -10.20
C PRO A 487 6.45 -22.74 -10.75
N LEU A 488 7.74 -23.03 -10.88
CA LEU A 488 8.22 -24.31 -11.41
C LEU A 488 7.83 -25.50 -10.51
N HIS A 489 7.83 -25.33 -9.18
CA HIS A 489 7.36 -26.36 -8.25
C HIS A 489 5.88 -26.67 -8.46
N CYS A 490 5.04 -25.65 -8.64
CA CYS A 490 3.61 -25.82 -8.86
C CYS A 490 3.34 -26.59 -10.16
N ALA A 491 4.06 -26.30 -11.24
CA ALA A 491 3.96 -27.05 -12.49
C ALA A 491 4.34 -28.54 -12.32
N VAL A 492 5.37 -28.82 -11.52
CA VAL A 492 5.83 -30.19 -11.22
C VAL A 492 4.85 -30.96 -10.33
N ILE A 493 4.31 -30.33 -9.28
CA ILE A 493 3.29 -30.93 -8.42
C ILE A 493 2.04 -31.30 -9.24
N LYS A 494 1.68 -30.47 -10.23
CA LYS A 494 0.59 -30.75 -11.16
C LYS A 494 0.94 -31.75 -12.27
N LYS A 495 2.18 -32.23 -12.32
CA LYS A 495 2.71 -33.13 -13.37
C LYS A 495 2.44 -32.62 -14.79
N SER A 496 2.47 -31.29 -14.98
CA SER A 496 2.16 -30.66 -16.26
C SER A 496 3.42 -30.33 -17.03
N SER A 497 3.75 -31.16 -18.02
CA SER A 497 4.90 -30.93 -18.90
C SER A 497 4.78 -29.61 -19.67
N ILE A 498 3.57 -29.24 -20.10
CA ILE A 498 3.31 -28.01 -20.85
C ILE A 498 3.65 -26.76 -20.00
N LEU A 499 3.15 -26.68 -18.76
CA LEU A 499 3.43 -25.54 -17.89
C LEU A 499 4.92 -25.48 -17.53
N MET A 500 5.51 -26.64 -17.24
CA MET A 500 6.92 -26.74 -16.90
C MET A 500 7.82 -26.28 -18.06
N SER A 501 7.56 -26.74 -19.28
CA SER A 501 8.28 -26.29 -20.47
C SER A 501 8.14 -24.79 -20.70
N LEU A 502 6.92 -24.23 -20.59
CA LEU A 502 6.72 -22.78 -20.74
C LEU A 502 7.53 -21.94 -19.75
N LEU A 503 7.63 -22.39 -18.49
CA LEU A 503 8.42 -21.70 -17.46
C LEU A 503 9.93 -21.83 -17.73
N LEU A 504 10.41 -23.02 -18.09
CA LEU A 504 11.82 -23.27 -18.38
C LEU A 504 12.29 -22.56 -19.66
N ASP A 505 11.44 -22.49 -20.69
CA ASP A 505 11.71 -21.73 -21.92
C ASP A 505 11.93 -20.23 -21.65
N LYS A 506 11.27 -19.70 -20.61
CA LYS A 506 11.45 -18.32 -20.13
C LYS A 506 12.58 -18.19 -19.08
N ARG A 507 13.43 -19.21 -18.95
CA ARG A 507 14.61 -19.28 -18.06
C ARG A 507 14.29 -19.32 -16.56
N ALA A 508 13.21 -20.00 -16.16
CA ALA A 508 13.04 -20.39 -14.77
C ALA A 508 14.24 -21.23 -14.30
N ASN A 509 14.74 -20.97 -13.10
CA ASN A 509 15.85 -21.70 -12.52
C ASN A 509 15.40 -23.13 -12.18
N PRO A 510 15.96 -24.18 -12.83
CA PRO A 510 15.56 -25.57 -12.58
C PRO A 510 15.91 -26.05 -11.16
N ASP A 511 16.88 -25.41 -10.49
CA ASP A 511 17.34 -25.73 -9.14
C ASP A 511 16.80 -24.75 -8.08
N ILE A 512 15.72 -24.02 -8.39
CA ILE A 512 15.10 -23.10 -7.43
C ILE A 512 14.65 -23.88 -6.18
N GLY A 513 15.09 -23.47 -5.00
CA GLY A 513 14.69 -24.11 -3.75
C GLY A 513 13.41 -23.51 -3.17
N MET A 514 12.45 -24.36 -2.79
CA MET A 514 11.36 -23.98 -1.88
C MET A 514 11.81 -24.05 -0.40
N THR A 515 10.90 -24.12 0.57
CA THR A 515 11.25 -24.35 1.99
C THR A 515 12.18 -25.57 2.13
N GLU A 516 13.20 -25.44 2.99
CA GLU A 516 14.32 -26.40 3.13
C GLU A 516 15.11 -26.68 1.84
N ASN A 517 15.15 -25.74 0.89
CA ASN A 517 15.89 -25.85 -0.37
C ASN A 517 15.47 -27.07 -1.22
N ILE A 518 14.24 -27.57 -1.05
CA ILE A 518 13.71 -28.64 -1.89
C ILE A 518 13.58 -28.11 -3.32
N THR A 519 14.19 -28.78 -4.29
CA THR A 519 14.15 -28.38 -5.72
C THR A 519 13.00 -29.04 -6.47
N PRO A 520 12.61 -28.53 -7.65
CA PRO A 520 11.65 -29.18 -8.55
C PRO A 520 11.99 -30.65 -8.84
N LEU A 521 13.28 -30.99 -8.95
CA LEU A 521 13.72 -32.35 -9.22
C LEU A 521 13.44 -33.31 -8.06
N HIS A 522 13.55 -32.85 -6.81
CA HIS A 522 13.15 -33.65 -5.63
C HIS A 522 11.67 -34.04 -5.70
N ILE A 523 10.80 -33.10 -6.07
CA ILE A 523 9.35 -33.34 -6.19
C ILE A 523 9.07 -34.31 -7.34
N ALA A 524 9.70 -34.11 -8.50
CA ALA A 524 9.52 -34.99 -9.65
C ALA A 524 9.97 -36.43 -9.36
N ALA A 525 11.08 -36.58 -8.61
CA ALA A 525 11.60 -37.86 -8.16
C ALA A 525 10.67 -38.57 -7.16
N ALA A 526 10.21 -37.86 -6.13
CA ALA A 526 9.24 -38.38 -5.15
C ALA A 526 7.90 -38.78 -5.78
N ALA A 527 7.52 -38.16 -6.90
CA ALA A 527 6.26 -38.39 -7.59
C ALA A 527 6.32 -39.45 -8.70
N ASP A 528 7.47 -40.11 -8.86
CA ASP A 528 7.80 -41.02 -9.97
C ASP A 528 7.53 -40.42 -11.36
N TRP A 529 7.72 -39.10 -11.52
CA TRP A 529 7.36 -38.39 -12.75
C TRP A 529 8.51 -38.31 -13.75
N ILE A 530 8.63 -39.36 -14.56
CA ILE A 530 9.75 -39.58 -15.49
C ILE A 530 9.90 -38.48 -16.54
N GLU A 531 8.78 -38.03 -17.13
CA GLU A 531 8.83 -36.95 -18.11
C GLU A 531 9.28 -35.62 -17.48
N GLY A 532 8.87 -35.38 -16.23
CA GLY A 532 9.34 -34.29 -15.38
C GLY A 532 10.85 -34.27 -15.22
N ILE A 533 11.39 -35.42 -14.77
CA ILE A 533 12.83 -35.61 -14.54
C ILE A 533 13.61 -35.35 -15.83
N LYS A 534 13.19 -35.94 -16.96
CA LYS A 534 13.86 -35.74 -18.25
C LYS A 534 13.96 -34.27 -18.64
N ILE A 535 12.85 -33.52 -18.52
CA ILE A 535 12.81 -32.10 -18.91
C ILE A 535 13.65 -31.25 -17.96
N LEU A 536 13.58 -31.48 -16.64
CA LEU A 536 14.37 -30.75 -15.65
C LEU A 536 15.87 -30.97 -15.84
N VAL A 537 16.30 -32.23 -16.00
CA VAL A 537 17.72 -32.56 -16.24
C VAL A 537 18.20 -31.99 -17.57
N ALA A 538 17.39 -32.08 -18.64
CA ALA A 538 17.72 -31.46 -19.93
C ALA A 538 17.83 -29.93 -19.86
N SER A 539 17.16 -29.30 -18.88
CA SER A 539 17.22 -27.86 -18.63
C SER A 539 18.34 -27.47 -17.65
N GLY A 540 19.17 -28.42 -17.21
CA GLY A 540 20.34 -28.19 -16.37
C GLY A 540 20.12 -28.32 -14.87
N ALA A 541 19.04 -28.99 -14.42
CA ALA A 541 18.85 -29.30 -13.00
C ALA A 541 20.01 -30.14 -12.45
N SER A 542 20.52 -29.78 -11.26
CA SER A 542 21.52 -30.56 -10.54
C SER A 542 20.92 -31.86 -10.01
N VAL A 543 21.38 -32.97 -10.57
CA VAL A 543 20.87 -34.32 -10.27
C VAL A 543 21.06 -34.70 -8.79
N ASP A 544 22.15 -34.23 -8.17
CA ASP A 544 22.50 -34.46 -6.76
C ASP A 544 22.34 -33.20 -5.89
N ALA A 545 21.42 -32.30 -6.25
CA ALA A 545 21.09 -31.16 -5.39
C ALA A 545 20.66 -31.64 -3.99
N LYS A 546 21.15 -31.04 -2.91
CA LYS A 546 20.79 -31.42 -1.55
C LYS A 546 19.77 -30.48 -0.94
N ASP A 547 18.75 -31.04 -0.29
CA ASP A 547 17.89 -30.28 0.62
C ASP A 547 18.65 -29.80 1.87
N SER A 548 18.11 -28.81 2.59
CA SER A 548 18.76 -28.23 3.77
C SER A 548 18.44 -28.95 5.08
N LEU A 549 17.39 -29.78 5.09
CA LEU A 549 16.89 -30.40 6.32
C LEU A 549 17.60 -31.72 6.61
N LEU A 550 17.61 -32.61 5.63
CA LEU A 550 18.17 -33.96 5.73
C LEU A 550 19.42 -34.12 4.87
N LEU A 551 19.82 -33.11 4.09
CA LEU A 551 20.89 -33.21 3.10
C LEU A 551 20.62 -34.28 2.04
N GLU A 552 19.34 -34.56 1.78
CA GLU A 552 18.90 -35.58 0.84
C GLU A 552 18.91 -35.07 -0.60
N THR A 553 19.22 -35.97 -1.53
CA THR A 553 19.16 -35.72 -2.99
C THR A 553 17.79 -36.15 -3.57
N PRO A 554 17.46 -35.78 -4.83
CA PRO A 554 16.28 -36.31 -5.51
C PRO A 554 16.22 -37.84 -5.51
N LEU A 555 17.38 -38.52 -5.59
CA LEU A 555 17.45 -39.98 -5.54
C LEU A 555 17.01 -40.55 -4.17
N HIS A 556 17.36 -39.89 -3.07
CA HIS A 556 16.87 -40.25 -1.73
C HIS A 556 15.34 -40.13 -1.65
N LYS A 557 14.75 -39.07 -2.21
CA LYS A 557 13.29 -38.91 -2.23
C LYS A 557 12.59 -39.97 -3.09
N ALA A 558 13.21 -40.37 -4.21
CA ALA A 558 12.71 -41.51 -5.00
C ALA A 558 12.78 -42.83 -4.20
N ALA A 559 13.87 -43.06 -3.46
CA ALA A 559 14.03 -44.23 -2.60
C ALA A 559 12.97 -44.31 -1.49
N ARG A 560 12.75 -43.21 -0.77
CA ARG A 560 11.72 -43.08 0.29
C ARG A 560 10.32 -43.46 -0.18
N ASN A 561 9.96 -43.08 -1.40
CA ASN A 561 8.64 -43.35 -1.99
C ASN A 561 8.60 -44.64 -2.83
N CYS A 562 9.65 -45.46 -2.83
CA CYS A 562 9.80 -46.63 -3.70
C CYS A 562 9.50 -46.31 -5.18
N SER A 563 9.88 -45.11 -5.64
CA SER A 563 9.70 -44.61 -7.00
C SER A 563 10.77 -45.18 -7.92
N PHE A 564 10.63 -46.47 -8.26
CA PHE A 564 11.66 -47.25 -8.97
C PHE A 564 12.05 -46.66 -10.33
N GLN A 565 11.09 -46.13 -11.08
CA GLN A 565 11.37 -45.59 -12.41
C GLN A 565 12.18 -44.29 -12.29
N ALA A 566 11.83 -43.42 -11.34
CA ALA A 566 12.58 -42.22 -11.01
C ALA A 566 13.98 -42.55 -10.48
N TYR A 567 14.09 -43.56 -9.62
CA TYR A 567 15.38 -44.04 -9.11
C TYR A 567 16.31 -44.46 -10.26
N HIS A 568 15.86 -45.37 -11.12
CA HIS A 568 16.69 -45.86 -12.22
C HIS A 568 17.06 -44.78 -13.25
N ILE A 569 16.13 -43.87 -13.57
CA ILE A 569 16.43 -42.81 -14.54
C ILE A 569 17.40 -41.78 -13.98
N LEU A 570 17.31 -41.43 -12.68
CA LEU A 570 18.25 -40.52 -12.02
C LEU A 570 19.67 -41.11 -11.98
N VAL A 571 19.81 -42.40 -11.63
CA VAL A 571 21.10 -43.11 -11.70
C VAL A 571 21.67 -43.08 -13.12
N ARG A 572 20.83 -43.28 -14.13
CA ARG A 572 21.25 -43.18 -15.54
C ARG A 572 21.69 -41.75 -15.92
N TYR A 573 21.14 -40.72 -15.28
CA TYR A 573 21.56 -39.33 -15.43
C TYR A 573 22.76 -38.94 -14.55
N GLY A 574 23.35 -39.91 -13.83
CA GLY A 574 24.57 -39.71 -13.06
C GLY A 574 24.37 -39.40 -11.58
N ALA A 575 23.15 -39.57 -11.04
CA ALA A 575 22.92 -39.47 -9.60
C ALA A 575 23.79 -40.49 -8.85
N ASN A 576 24.42 -40.07 -7.75
CA ASN A 576 25.27 -40.95 -6.94
C ASN A 576 24.45 -41.67 -5.85
N PRO A 577 24.23 -43.00 -5.93
CA PRO A 577 23.48 -43.75 -4.91
C PRO A 577 24.17 -43.78 -3.54
N GLN A 578 25.49 -43.56 -3.53
CA GLN A 578 26.32 -43.60 -2.33
C GLN A 578 26.39 -42.25 -1.60
N GLU A 579 25.69 -41.22 -2.07
CA GLU A 579 25.54 -39.99 -1.29
C GLU A 579 24.80 -40.29 0.01
N GLN A 580 25.33 -39.76 1.10
CA GLN A 580 24.75 -39.93 2.43
C GLN A 580 23.98 -38.68 2.85
N ASN A 581 22.82 -38.92 3.47
CA ASN A 581 22.05 -37.88 4.15
C ASN A 581 22.68 -37.51 5.51
N ILE A 582 22.05 -36.61 6.26
CA ILE A 582 22.54 -36.14 7.58
C ILE A 582 22.66 -37.26 8.62
N ASP A 583 21.89 -38.34 8.47
CA ASP A 583 21.89 -39.52 9.35
C ASP A 583 22.93 -40.59 8.91
N GLY A 584 23.69 -40.32 7.84
CA GLY A 584 24.68 -41.25 7.28
C GLY A 584 24.08 -42.37 6.44
N GLN A 585 22.81 -42.27 6.05
CA GLN A 585 22.12 -43.28 5.24
C GLN A 585 22.29 -42.97 3.75
N ASP A 586 22.62 -43.99 2.96
CA ASP A 586 22.66 -43.91 1.49
C ASP A 586 21.29 -44.24 0.85
N CYS A 587 21.18 -44.04 -0.47
CA CYS A 587 19.91 -44.22 -1.18
C CYS A 587 19.42 -45.67 -1.17
N ASP A 588 20.33 -46.64 -1.22
CA ASP A 588 20.00 -48.07 -1.25
C ASP A 588 19.49 -48.54 0.11
N SER A 589 20.15 -48.12 1.20
CA SER A 589 19.72 -48.41 2.58
C SER A 589 18.32 -47.88 2.86
N ILE A 590 18.03 -46.65 2.39
CA ILE A 590 16.69 -46.05 2.51
C ILE A 590 15.68 -46.83 1.68
N LEU A 591 16.03 -47.22 0.45
CA LEU A 591 15.14 -47.99 -0.43
C LEU A 591 14.77 -49.34 0.19
N ASP A 592 15.74 -50.06 0.76
CA ASP A 592 15.50 -51.34 1.45
C ASP A 592 14.53 -51.15 2.63
N CYS A 593 14.76 -50.13 3.45
CA CYS A 593 13.89 -49.81 4.59
C CYS A 593 12.47 -49.39 4.16
N ALA A 594 12.36 -48.59 3.09
CA ALA A 594 11.09 -48.14 2.53
C ALA A 594 10.30 -49.28 1.87
N GLN A 595 10.97 -50.30 1.32
CA GLN A 595 10.30 -51.50 0.81
C GLN A 595 9.70 -52.35 1.94
N GLU A 596 10.38 -52.44 3.08
CA GLU A 596 9.89 -53.17 4.24
C GLU A 596 8.72 -52.44 4.93
N ASN A 597 8.81 -51.10 5.07
CA ASN A 597 7.83 -50.28 5.81
C ASN A 597 7.40 -49.02 5.03
N PRO A 598 6.70 -49.16 3.89
CA PRO A 598 6.48 -48.05 2.94
C PRO A 598 5.71 -46.86 3.51
N ASN A 599 4.82 -47.07 4.48
CA ASN A 599 4.05 -45.96 5.08
C ASN A 599 4.93 -45.06 5.96
N ASP A 600 5.92 -45.63 6.66
CA ASP A 600 6.78 -44.89 7.59
C ASP A 600 7.82 -44.04 6.87
N TRP A 601 8.13 -44.40 5.62
CA TRP A 601 9.13 -43.74 4.79
C TRP A 601 8.52 -42.82 3.72
N HIS A 602 7.19 -42.82 3.56
CA HIS A 602 6.51 -42.06 2.53
C HIS A 602 6.60 -40.55 2.75
N VAL A 603 6.95 -39.84 1.68
CA VAL A 603 7.07 -38.39 1.59
C VAL A 603 5.89 -37.83 0.80
N SER A 604 5.17 -36.89 1.42
CA SER A 604 4.05 -36.20 0.79
C SER A 604 4.53 -35.28 -0.35
N LEU A 605 3.86 -35.34 -1.51
CA LEU A 605 4.13 -34.44 -2.64
C LEU A 605 3.85 -32.97 -2.32
N ASP A 606 2.98 -32.69 -1.34
CA ASP A 606 2.72 -31.33 -0.89
C ASP A 606 3.74 -30.83 0.11
N LYS A 607 4.39 -31.74 0.85
CA LYS A 607 5.34 -31.47 1.92
C LYS A 607 6.53 -32.42 1.81
N VAL A 608 7.33 -32.25 0.76
CA VAL A 608 8.41 -33.18 0.34
C VAL A 608 9.57 -33.31 1.36
N TYR A 609 9.44 -32.68 2.52
CA TYR A 609 10.40 -32.64 3.63
C TYR A 609 9.85 -33.31 4.92
N PHE A 610 8.61 -33.82 4.93
CA PHE A 610 8.05 -34.59 6.05
C PHE A 610 7.65 -36.01 5.63
N LEU A 611 7.88 -36.95 6.55
CA LEU A 611 7.25 -38.27 6.53
C LEU A 611 5.79 -38.14 6.95
N THR A 612 4.89 -38.85 6.28
CA THR A 612 3.44 -38.75 6.50
C THR A 612 2.93 -39.51 7.70
#